data_AF-A0A947MWQ2-F1
#
_entry.id   AF-A0A947MWQ2-F1
#
_cell.length_a   1.000
_cell.length_b   1.000
_cell.length_c   1.000
_cell.angle_alpha   90.00
_cell.angle_beta   90.00
_cell.angle_gamma   90.00
#
_symmetry.space_group_name_H-M   'P 1'
#
loop_
_entity.id
_entity.type
_entity.pdbx_description
1 polymer ?
#
loop_
_entity_poly.entity_id
_entity_poly.type
_entity_poly.pdbx_seq_one_letter_code
_entity_poly.pdbx_strand_id
1 'polypeptide(L)'
;MKNTIFKIISGLALFISNPAYALAQVYGGGGVAAGVDAAVEAGVGTNANLGTILTDITVAIVKYTALLATIVIIIGGIWLIVGVGDEQAKERAKKIVLFTLIGVILVAIAGAIVTFIQSIL
;
A
#
# COMPACT_ATOMS: atom_id res chain seq x y z
N MET A 1 48.61 -40.47 30.38
CA MET A 1 47.55 -40.82 29.40
C MET A 1 46.13 -40.86 29.98
N LYS A 2 45.91 -41.45 31.16
CA LYS A 2 44.57 -41.59 31.78
C LYS A 2 43.78 -40.26 31.97
N ASN A 3 44.44 -39.18 32.37
CA ASN A 3 43.76 -37.90 32.65
C ASN A 3 43.33 -37.12 31.40
N THR A 4 43.97 -37.37 30.25
CA THR A 4 43.62 -36.73 28.98
C THR A 4 42.37 -37.34 28.38
N ILE A 5 42.21 -38.66 28.49
CA ILE A 5 41.04 -39.41 28.01
C ILE A 5 39.79 -39.01 28.79
N PHE A 6 39.89 -38.85 30.12
CA PHE A 6 38.76 -38.43 30.94
C PHE A 6 38.25 -37.01 30.61
N LYS A 7 39.16 -36.08 30.28
CA LYS A 7 38.81 -34.71 29.85
C LYS A 7 38.09 -34.69 28.49
N ILE A 8 38.49 -35.56 27.56
CA ILE A 8 37.83 -35.67 26.25
C ILE A 8 36.41 -36.22 26.40
N ILE A 9 36.23 -37.25 27.25
CA ILE A 9 34.91 -37.86 27.51
C ILE A 9 33.98 -36.86 28.23
N SER A 10 34.49 -36.15 29.23
CA SER A 10 33.73 -35.10 29.94
C SER A 10 33.36 -33.92 29.03
N GLY A 11 34.28 -33.49 28.15
CA GLY A 11 34.02 -32.46 27.16
C GLY A 11 32.93 -32.88 26.18
N LEU A 12 33.02 -34.10 25.64
CA LEU A 12 32.02 -34.64 24.71
C LEU A 12 30.64 -34.77 25.38
N ALA A 13 30.58 -35.22 26.64
CA ALA A 13 29.33 -35.34 27.40
C ALA A 13 28.59 -34.00 27.57
N LEU A 14 29.32 -32.89 27.74
CA LEU A 14 28.77 -31.54 27.81
C LEU A 14 28.15 -31.07 26.47
N PHE A 15 28.70 -31.51 25.34
CA PHE A 15 28.14 -31.19 24.02
C PHE A 15 26.84 -31.97 23.72
N ILE A 16 26.67 -33.19 24.25
CA ILE A 16 25.45 -33.98 24.04
C ILE A 16 24.32 -33.54 24.97
N SER A 17 24.65 -32.97 26.14
CA SER A 17 23.66 -32.51 27.13
C SER A 17 22.96 -31.19 26.77
N ASN A 18 23.47 -30.46 25.78
CA ASN A 18 22.83 -29.24 25.29
C ASN A 18 22.22 -29.52 23.92
N PRO A 19 21.02 -30.13 23.83
CA PRO A 19 20.32 -30.22 22.56
C PRO A 19 20.07 -28.78 22.11
N ALA A 20 20.88 -28.30 21.16
CA ALA A 20 20.54 -27.10 20.43
C ALA A 20 19.28 -27.45 19.62
N TYR A 21 18.12 -27.22 20.23
CA TYR A 21 16.85 -27.25 19.52
C TYR A 21 17.02 -26.24 18.38
N ALA A 22 17.17 -26.74 17.15
CA ALA A 22 17.04 -25.90 15.98
C ALA A 22 15.61 -25.38 16.01
N LEU A 23 15.45 -24.12 16.43
CA LEU A 23 14.14 -23.49 16.43
C LEU A 23 13.79 -23.31 14.96
N ALA A 24 12.97 -24.22 14.43
CA ALA A 24 12.36 -24.03 13.13
C ALA A 24 11.59 -22.70 13.20
N GLN A 25 11.99 -21.73 12.38
CA GLN A 25 11.28 -20.47 12.28
C GLN A 25 9.90 -20.78 11.68
N VAL A 26 8.88 -20.83 12.53
CA VAL A 26 7.48 -20.87 12.09
C VAL A 26 7.20 -19.54 11.41
N TYR A 27 6.82 -19.57 10.14
CA TYR A 27 6.31 -18.40 9.43
C TYR A 27 5.02 -17.94 10.12
N GLY A 28 5.11 -16.88 10.91
CA GLY A 28 3.98 -16.28 11.63
C GLY A 28 3.24 -15.20 10.85
N GLY A 29 3.51 -15.05 9.55
CA GLY A 29 2.71 -14.16 8.69
C GLY A 29 1.31 -14.73 8.49
N GLY A 30 0.33 -13.89 8.13
CA GLY A 30 -1.09 -14.27 8.06
C GLY A 30 -1.49 -15.34 7.01
N GLY A 31 -0.51 -16.02 6.40
CA GLY A 31 -0.71 -17.17 5.54
C GLY A 31 -1.49 -16.87 4.27
N VAL A 32 -2.06 -17.92 3.67
CA VAL A 32 -2.95 -17.80 2.51
C VAL A 32 -4.20 -16.99 2.83
N ALA A 33 -4.66 -16.99 4.07
CA ALA A 33 -5.82 -16.22 4.51
C ALA A 33 -5.57 -14.71 4.40
N ALA A 34 -4.48 -14.19 4.98
CA ALA A 34 -4.13 -12.77 4.82
C ALA A 34 -3.80 -12.41 3.37
N GLY A 35 -3.27 -13.34 2.58
CA GLY A 35 -3.09 -13.13 1.14
C GLY A 35 -4.43 -13.01 0.39
N VAL A 36 -5.43 -13.80 0.76
CA VAL A 36 -6.79 -13.72 0.22
C VAL A 36 -7.48 -12.46 0.70
N ASP A 37 -7.36 -12.07 1.97
CA ASP A 37 -7.94 -10.84 2.51
C ASP A 37 -7.35 -9.61 1.82
N ALA A 38 -6.04 -9.57 1.62
CA ALA A 38 -5.37 -8.52 0.86
C ALA A 38 -5.79 -8.51 -0.62
N ALA A 39 -6.04 -9.69 -1.22
CA ALA A 39 -6.55 -9.79 -2.58
C ALA A 39 -8.02 -9.33 -2.69
N VAL A 40 -8.84 -9.57 -1.66
CA VAL A 40 -10.21 -9.07 -1.55
C VAL A 40 -10.22 -7.55 -1.36
N GLU A 41 -9.37 -7.00 -0.48
CA GLU A 41 -9.17 -5.53 -0.37
C GLU A 41 -8.62 -4.90 -1.66
N ALA A 42 -7.91 -5.68 -2.47
CA ALA A 42 -7.46 -5.27 -3.80
C ALA A 42 -8.52 -5.48 -4.92
N GLY A 43 -9.71 -6.00 -4.59
CA GLY A 43 -10.82 -6.20 -5.52
C GLY A 43 -10.68 -7.41 -6.45
N VAL A 44 -9.87 -8.41 -6.08
CA VAL A 44 -9.52 -9.58 -6.93
C VAL A 44 -10.34 -10.84 -6.58
N GLY A 45 -11.19 -10.81 -5.55
CA GLY A 45 -11.96 -11.98 -5.06
C GLY A 45 -13.47 -11.85 -5.21
N THR A 46 -14.07 -12.57 -6.15
CA THR A 46 -15.51 -12.53 -6.50
C THR A 46 -16.45 -13.18 -5.47
N ASN A 47 -17.34 -12.38 -4.90
CA ASN A 47 -18.75 -12.74 -4.63
C ASN A 47 -19.59 -11.61 -5.24
N ALA A 48 -19.92 -11.74 -6.52
CA ALA A 48 -20.43 -10.65 -7.36
C ALA A 48 -21.85 -10.21 -6.97
N ASN A 49 -21.96 -9.40 -5.92
CA ASN A 49 -23.07 -8.49 -5.71
C ASN A 49 -22.75 -7.18 -6.46
N LEU A 50 -23.74 -6.57 -7.12
CA LEU A 50 -23.54 -5.33 -7.88
C LEU A 50 -22.90 -4.23 -7.03
N GLY A 51 -23.25 -4.15 -5.75
CA GLY A 51 -22.67 -3.18 -4.82
C GLY A 51 -21.15 -3.34 -4.62
N THR A 52 -20.66 -4.58 -4.57
CA THR A 52 -19.24 -4.88 -4.39
C THR A 52 -18.44 -4.51 -5.64
N ILE A 53 -18.96 -4.85 -6.82
CA ILE A 53 -18.33 -4.50 -8.11
C ILE A 53 -18.22 -2.98 -8.27
N LEU A 54 -19.28 -2.24 -7.93
CA LEU A 54 -19.27 -0.78 -8.02
C LEU A 54 -18.29 -0.14 -7.02
N THR A 55 -18.18 -0.72 -5.83
CA THR A 55 -17.23 -0.27 -4.81
C THR A 55 -15.80 -0.51 -5.27
N ASP A 56 -15.48 -1.71 -5.78
CA ASP A 56 -14.14 -2.07 -6.24
C ASP A 56 -13.68 -1.19 -7.41
N ILE A 57 -14.56 -0.95 -8.40
CA ILE A 57 -14.27 -0.05 -9.52
C ILE A 57 -14.03 1.38 -9.02
N THR A 58 -14.85 1.86 -8.08
CA THR A 58 -14.70 3.20 -7.51
C THR A 58 -13.38 3.36 -6.78
N VAL A 59 -13.03 2.42 -5.90
CA VAL A 59 -11.77 2.42 -5.15
C VAL A 59 -10.57 2.33 -6.09
N ALA A 60 -10.65 1.51 -7.14
CA ALA A 60 -9.60 1.42 -8.15
C ALA A 60 -9.38 2.77 -8.87
N ILE A 61 -10.44 3.46 -9.30
CA ILE A 61 -10.34 4.76 -9.96
C ILE A 61 -9.73 5.82 -9.02
N VAL A 62 -10.19 5.88 -7.77
CA VAL A 62 -9.69 6.86 -6.78
C VAL A 62 -8.20 6.66 -6.50
N LYS A 63 -7.72 5.41 -6.39
CA LYS A 63 -6.30 5.09 -6.17
C LYS A 63 -5.39 5.68 -7.26
N TYR A 64 -5.77 5.55 -8.53
CA TYR A 64 -4.98 6.08 -9.64
C TYR A 64 -5.17 7.59 -9.86
N THR A 65 -6.30 8.15 -9.41
CA THR A 65 -6.60 9.59 -9.57
C THR A 65 -5.62 10.48 -8.81
N ALA A 66 -5.20 10.07 -7.60
CA ALA A 66 -4.19 10.82 -6.83
C ALA A 66 -2.83 10.90 -7.55
N LEU A 67 -2.43 9.82 -8.23
CA LEU A 67 -1.21 9.78 -9.03
C LEU A 67 -1.34 10.68 -10.26
N LEU A 68 -2.48 10.62 -10.96
CA LEU A 68 -2.74 11.49 -12.12
C LEU A 68 -2.79 12.97 -11.73
N ALA A 69 -3.43 13.31 -10.61
CA ALA A 69 -3.50 14.69 -10.11
C ALA A 69 -2.11 15.27 -9.86
N THR A 70 -1.18 14.46 -9.33
CA THR A 70 0.21 14.87 -9.11
C THR A 70 0.90 15.25 -10.44
N ILE A 71 0.71 14.45 -11.49
CA ILE A 71 1.28 14.73 -12.82
C ILE A 71 0.72 16.05 -13.38
N VAL A 72 -0.59 16.28 -13.25
CA VAL A 72 -1.23 17.51 -13.75
C VAL A 72 -0.75 18.75 -12.99
N ILE A 73 -0.55 18.65 -11.67
CA ILE A 73 0.03 19.75 -10.87
C ILE A 73 1.45 20.07 -11.35
N ILE A 74 2.27 19.05 -11.64
CA ILE A 74 3.64 19.26 -12.16
C ILE A 74 3.58 20.00 -13.51
N ILE A 75 2.70 19.59 -14.43
CA ILE A 75 2.53 20.24 -15.73
C ILE A 75 2.10 21.71 -15.55
N GLY A 76 1.13 21.97 -14.67
CA GLY A 76 0.67 23.33 -14.37
C GLY A 76 1.78 24.18 -13.73
N GLY A 77 2.58 23.60 -12.85
CA GLY A 77 3.72 24.25 -12.20
C GLY A 77 4.83 24.63 -13.18
N ILE A 78 5.23 23.71 -14.06
CA ILE A 78 6.23 23.97 -15.11
C ILE A 78 5.72 25.08 -16.03
N TRP A 79 4.46 25.03 -16.43
CA TRP A 79 3.91 26.03 -17.35
C TRP A 79 3.83 27.44 -16.74
N LEU A 80 3.69 27.53 -15.42
CA LEU A 80 3.73 28.80 -14.71
C LEU A 80 5.13 29.45 -14.70
N ILE A 81 6.19 28.63 -14.76
CA ILE A 81 7.60 29.06 -14.82
C ILE A 81 8.01 29.41 -16.25
N VAL A 82 7.59 28.61 -17.24
CA VAL A 82 7.99 28.81 -18.64
C VAL A 82 7.16 29.91 -19.32
N GLY A 83 5.89 30.10 -18.94
CA GLY A 83 5.00 31.14 -19.49
C GLY A 83 5.30 32.57 -19.04
N VAL A 84 6.49 32.84 -18.49
CA VAL A 84 6.89 34.18 -18.05
C VAL A 84 7.09 35.07 -19.27
N GLY A 85 6.14 35.98 -19.50
CA GLY A 85 6.13 36.89 -20.65
C GLY A 85 4.87 36.79 -21.52
N ASP A 86 4.08 35.73 -21.36
CA ASP A 86 2.77 35.56 -22.01
C ASP A 86 1.67 35.50 -20.94
N GLU A 87 0.87 36.56 -20.85
CA GLU A 87 -0.26 36.64 -19.91
C GLU A 87 -1.26 35.51 -20.11
N GLN A 88 -1.45 35.06 -21.36
CA GLN A 88 -2.38 33.98 -21.68
C GLN A 88 -1.88 32.64 -21.15
N ALA A 89 -0.58 32.35 -21.28
CA ALA A 89 0.03 31.15 -20.73
C ALA A 89 -0.08 31.13 -19.19
N LYS A 90 0.18 32.27 -18.54
CA LYS A 90 0.11 32.40 -17.08
C LYS A 90 -1.30 32.19 -16.54
N GLU A 91 -2.31 32.75 -17.20
CA GLU A 91 -3.70 32.60 -16.76
C GLU A 91 -4.19 31.16 -16.89
N ARG A 92 -3.88 30.52 -18.02
CA ARG A 92 -4.25 29.11 -18.22
C ARG A 92 -3.52 28.19 -17.24
N ALA A 93 -2.25 28.43 -16.91
CA ALA A 93 -1.52 27.62 -15.91
C ALA A 93 -2.18 27.67 -14.54
N LYS A 94 -2.59 28.86 -14.09
CA LYS A 94 -3.34 29.04 -12.85
C LYS A 94 -4.66 28.28 -12.87
N LYS A 95 -5.39 28.32 -13.98
CA LYS A 95 -6.65 27.58 -14.15
C LYS A 95 -6.41 26.07 -14.00
N ILE A 96 -5.40 25.52 -14.67
CA ILE A 96 -5.06 24.09 -14.56
C ILE A 96 -4.82 23.69 -13.11
N VAL A 97 -3.98 24.43 -12.39
CA VAL A 97 -3.68 24.12 -10.98
C VAL A 97 -4.93 24.24 -10.11
N LEU A 98 -5.73 25.30 -10.28
CA LEU A 98 -6.95 25.52 -9.51
C LEU A 98 -7.99 24.41 -9.75
N PHE A 99 -8.24 24.06 -11.01
CA PHE A 99 -9.19 22.99 -11.36
C PHE A 99 -8.69 21.62 -10.87
N THR A 100 -7.38 21.38 -10.90
CA THR A 100 -6.80 20.14 -10.35
C THR A 100 -7.01 20.07 -8.84
N LEU A 101 -6.81 21.18 -8.12
CA LEU A 101 -7.04 21.23 -6.67
C LEU A 101 -8.51 20.98 -6.33
N ILE A 102 -9.44 21.61 -7.06
CA ILE A 102 -10.87 21.38 -6.91
C ILE A 102 -11.23 19.92 -7.19
N GLY A 103 -10.65 19.31 -8.24
CA GLY A 103 -10.85 17.91 -8.57
C GLY A 103 -10.42 16.96 -7.45
N VAL A 104 -9.25 17.19 -6.85
CA VAL A 104 -8.77 16.38 -5.71
C VAL A 104 -9.71 16.50 -4.51
N ILE A 105 -10.19 17.72 -4.21
CA ILE A 105 -11.16 17.95 -3.12
C ILE A 105 -12.47 17.21 -3.40
N LEU A 106 -12.99 17.27 -4.63
CA LEU A 106 -14.23 16.59 -5.02
C LEU A 106 -14.11 15.06 -4.86
N VAL A 107 -12.96 14.48 -5.24
CA VAL A 107 -12.71 13.05 -5.06
C VAL A 107 -12.68 12.65 -3.58
N ALA A 108 -12.08 13.48 -2.72
CA ALA A 108 -12.06 13.25 -1.28
C ALA A 108 -13.48 13.25 -0.68
N ILE A 109 -14.33 14.20 -1.12
CA ILE A 109 -15.74 14.27 -0.70
C ILE A 109 -16.53 13.05 -1.20
N ALA A 110 -16.30 12.63 -2.45
CA ALA A 110 -16.97 11.45 -3.01
C ALA A 110 -16.66 10.18 -2.19
N GLY A 111 -15.42 9.97 -1.77
CA GLY A 111 -15.03 8.84 -0.90
C GLY A 111 -15.76 8.85 0.44
N ALA A 112 -15.96 10.03 1.05
CA ALA A 112 -16.73 10.18 2.28
C ALA A 112 -18.21 9.80 2.08
N ILE A 113 -18.81 10.20 0.96
CA ILE A 113 -20.21 9.88 0.63
C ILE A 113 -20.38 8.37 0.43
N VAL A 114 -19.47 7.71 -0.30
CA VAL A 114 -19.53 6.25 -0.52
C VAL A 114 -19.47 5.51 0.81
N THR A 115 -18.54 5.90 1.68
CA THR A 115 -18.39 5.30 3.02
C THR A 115 -19.64 5.53 3.88
N PHE A 116 -20.24 6.71 3.80
CA PHE A 116 -21.49 7.03 4.51
C PHE A 116 -22.66 6.16 4.05
N ILE A 117 -22.81 5.97 2.73
CA ILE A 117 -23.87 5.10 2.18
C ILE A 117 -23.67 3.64 2.61
N GLN A 118 -22.42 3.14 2.60
CA GLN A 118 -22.10 1.79 3.07
C GLN A 118 -22.35 1.60 4.57
N SER A 119 -22.28 2.66 5.38
CA SER A 119 -22.58 2.58 6.81
C SER A 119 -24.08 2.48 7.10
N ILE A 120 -24.95 2.86 6.16
CA ILE A 120 -26.41 2.89 6.33
C ILE A 120 -27.08 1.63 5.78
N LEU A 121 -26.50 1.04 4.73
CA LEU A 121 -26.92 -0.23 4.14
C LEU A 121 -26.40 -1.42 4.96
#